data_AF-A0A424Y3F8-F1
#
_entry.id   AF-A0A424Y3F8-F1
#
_cell.length_a   1.000
_cell.length_b   1.000
_cell.length_c   1.000
_cell.angle_alpha   90.00
_cell.angle_beta   90.00
_cell.angle_gamma   90.00
#
_symmetry.space_group_name_H-M   'P 1'
#
loop_
_entity.id
_entity.type
_entity.pdbx_description
1 polymer ?
#
loop_
_entity_poly.entity_id
_entity_poly.type
_entity_poly.pdbx_seq_one_letter_code
_entity_poly.pdbx_strand_id
1 'polypeptide(L)'
;KILDRDFSVKGIIDTGNRLKEPITQEPAIVVQYTAIEEILPEEVLECLVSYDDFYLDIDLENLSNSPLASRLCFIPYSSLGRKKGFLLGIRPEEVKVWDKDGEVEIMGKAVIALCREAFAGKNDYQALLPPALLVDST
;
A
#
# COMPACT_ATOMS: atom_id res chain seq x y z
N LYS A 1 8.10 5.02 6.76
CA LYS A 1 8.73 6.24 6.21
C LYS A 1 8.53 6.32 4.71
N ILE A 2 8.04 7.46 4.21
CA ILE A 2 7.91 7.81 2.78
C ILE A 2 8.38 9.27 2.65
N LEU A 3 9.36 9.56 1.78
CA LEU A 3 9.91 10.93 1.59
C LEU A 3 10.34 11.60 2.92
N ASP A 4 11.07 10.86 3.76
CA ASP A 4 11.53 11.30 5.08
C ASP A 4 10.41 11.70 6.07
N ARG A 5 9.15 11.38 5.75
CA ARG A 5 8.01 11.54 6.65
C ARG A 5 7.59 10.20 7.23
N ASP A 6 7.31 10.22 8.53
CA ASP A 6 6.78 9.07 9.27
C ASP A 6 5.27 9.19 9.44
N PHE A 7 4.59 8.06 9.36
CA PHE A 7 3.15 7.94 9.55
C PHE A 7 2.84 6.58 10.15
N SER A 8 1.72 6.50 10.86
CA SER A 8 1.27 5.28 11.54
C SER A 8 -0.20 5.06 11.27
N VAL A 9 -0.55 3.84 10.90
CA VAL A 9 -1.94 3.43 10.65
C VAL A 9 -2.23 2.16 11.43
N LYS A 10 -3.48 1.99 11.87
CA LYS A 10 -3.90 0.73 12.49
C LYS A 10 -4.15 -0.30 11.40
N GLY A 11 -3.56 -1.48 11.54
CA GLY A 11 -3.73 -2.58 10.60
C GLY A 11 -4.26 -3.85 11.24
N ILE A 12 -4.79 -4.74 10.41
CA ILE A 12 -5.15 -6.11 10.78
C ILE A 12 -4.44 -7.10 9.86
N ILE A 13 -4.09 -8.26 10.40
CA ILE A 13 -3.58 -9.38 9.60
C ILE A 13 -4.74 -9.95 8.78
N ASP A 14 -4.62 -9.90 7.46
CA ASP A 14 -5.59 -10.48 6.53
C ASP A 14 -5.04 -11.76 5.92
N THR A 15 -5.53 -12.91 6.37
CA THR A 15 -5.14 -14.23 5.84
C THR A 15 -5.41 -14.42 4.34
N GLY A 16 -6.29 -13.61 3.76
CA GLY A 16 -6.58 -13.59 2.33
C GLY A 16 -5.60 -12.74 1.51
N ASN A 17 -4.89 -11.79 2.13
CA ASN A 17 -3.96 -10.92 1.44
C ASN A 17 -2.68 -11.68 1.04
N ARG A 18 -2.57 -11.97 -0.25
CA ARG A 18 -1.43 -12.61 -0.89
C ARG A 18 -0.73 -11.71 -1.91
N LEU A 19 -1.00 -10.40 -1.84
CA LEU A 19 -0.47 -9.44 -2.79
C LEU A 19 1.04 -9.32 -2.67
N LYS A 20 1.69 -9.24 -3.84
CA LYS A 20 3.13 -9.07 -3.99
C LYS A 20 3.41 -8.09 -5.10
N GLU A 21 4.44 -7.29 -4.93
CA GLU A 21 4.98 -6.49 -6.02
C GLU A 21 5.59 -7.44 -7.07
N PRO A 22 5.24 -7.29 -8.36
CA PRO A 22 5.48 -8.33 -9.37
C PRO A 22 6.96 -8.57 -9.69
N ILE A 23 7.85 -7.60 -9.44
CA ILE A 23 9.27 -7.67 -9.84
C ILE A 23 10.12 -8.17 -8.66
N THR A 24 10.06 -7.47 -7.54
CA THR A 24 10.77 -7.73 -6.28
C THR A 24 10.19 -8.89 -5.48
N GLN A 25 8.92 -9.24 -5.73
CA GLN A 25 8.15 -10.24 -4.98
C GLN A 25 7.94 -9.88 -3.50
N GLU A 26 8.18 -8.62 -3.12
CA GLU A 26 7.95 -8.10 -1.78
C GLU A 26 6.45 -8.13 -1.45
N PRO A 27 6.06 -8.53 -0.23
CA PRO A 27 4.68 -8.50 0.21
C PRO A 27 4.11 -7.07 0.17
N ALA A 28 2.83 -6.95 -0.15
CA ALA A 28 2.15 -5.67 -0.19
C ALA A 28 1.18 -5.48 0.98
N ILE A 29 1.41 -4.43 1.77
CA ILE A 29 0.46 -3.96 2.78
C ILE A 29 -0.56 -3.08 2.06
N VAL A 30 -1.83 -3.45 2.12
CA VAL A 30 -2.89 -2.61 1.54
C VAL A 30 -3.24 -1.53 2.54
N VAL A 31 -3.20 -0.27 2.15
CA VAL A 31 -3.48 0.89 3.00
C VAL A 31 -4.51 1.78 2.32
N GLN A 32 -5.51 2.23 3.08
CA GLN A 32 -6.44 3.26 2.62
C GLN A 32 -5.66 4.55 2.37
N TYR A 33 -5.69 5.09 1.14
CA TYR A 33 -4.85 6.26 0.83
C TYR A 33 -5.18 7.47 1.70
N THR A 34 -6.46 7.63 2.09
CA THR A 34 -6.93 8.70 2.98
C THR A 34 -6.27 8.65 4.35
N ALA A 35 -5.78 7.51 4.81
CA ALA A 35 -5.07 7.40 6.08
C ALA A 35 -3.65 7.99 6.03
N ILE A 36 -3.12 8.27 4.84
CA ILE A 36 -1.77 8.78 4.62
C ILE A 36 -1.73 9.96 3.65
N GLU A 37 -2.89 10.53 3.31
CA GLU A 37 -3.01 11.54 2.24
C GLU A 37 -2.15 12.78 2.48
N GLU A 38 -1.96 13.19 3.74
CA GLU A 38 -1.18 14.38 4.12
C GLU A 38 0.32 14.29 3.74
N ILE A 39 0.82 13.08 3.50
CA ILE A 39 2.22 12.85 3.11
C ILE A 39 2.37 12.49 1.63
N LEU A 40 1.27 12.28 0.92
CA LEU A 40 1.31 11.96 -0.50
C LEU A 40 1.48 13.24 -1.33
N PRO A 41 2.34 13.23 -2.35
CA PRO A 41 2.39 14.32 -3.34
C PRO A 41 1.06 14.48 -4.08
N GLU A 42 0.78 15.70 -4.52
CA GLU A 42 -0.47 16.05 -5.21
C GLU A 42 -0.68 15.19 -6.47
N GLU A 43 0.38 14.91 -7.24
CA GLU A 43 0.30 14.11 -8.47
C GLU A 43 -0.16 12.67 -8.18
N VAL A 44 0.22 12.13 -7.01
CA VAL A 44 -0.20 10.80 -6.56
C VAL A 44 -1.65 10.84 -6.11
N LEU A 45 -2.07 11.88 -5.38
CA LEU A 45 -3.46 12.06 -4.95
C LEU A 45 -4.41 12.21 -6.14
N GLU A 46 -4.08 13.03 -7.13
CA GLU A 46 -4.88 13.21 -8.35
C GLU A 46 -5.09 11.89 -9.09
N CYS A 47 -4.03 11.07 -9.19
CA CYS A 47 -4.10 9.73 -9.75
C CYS A 47 -5.05 8.82 -8.94
N LEU A 48 -4.99 8.90 -7.61
CA LEU A 48 -5.82 8.14 -6.69
C LEU A 48 -7.27 8.62 -6.57
N VAL A 49 -7.62 9.80 -7.10
CA VAL A 49 -9.00 10.30 -7.18
C VAL A 49 -9.61 10.05 -8.56
N SER A 50 -8.83 10.11 -9.63
CA SER A 50 -9.34 10.13 -11.01
C SER A 50 -9.70 8.74 -11.60
N TYR A 51 -8.99 7.68 -11.21
CA TYR A 51 -9.19 6.32 -11.74
C TYR A 51 -9.76 5.31 -10.73
N ASP A 52 -11.07 5.05 -10.79
CA ASP A 52 -11.68 3.92 -10.04
C ASP A 52 -10.99 2.60 -10.41
N ASP A 53 -10.62 2.52 -11.69
CA ASP A 53 -9.94 1.41 -12.28
C ASP A 53 -8.68 1.91 -13.00
N PHE A 54 -7.48 1.57 -12.50
CA PHE A 54 -6.15 1.79 -13.11
C PHE A 54 -5.97 1.07 -14.47
N TYR A 55 -6.98 1.10 -15.32
CA TYR A 55 -7.16 0.15 -16.40
C TYR A 55 -6.65 0.66 -17.74
N LEU A 56 -6.66 1.97 -18.03
CA LEU A 56 -6.18 2.48 -19.31
C LEU A 56 -5.72 3.94 -19.36
N ASP A 57 -6.16 4.82 -18.44
CA ASP A 57 -5.98 6.28 -18.63
C ASP A 57 -5.11 6.97 -17.59
N ILE A 58 -4.25 6.26 -16.86
CA ILE A 58 -3.37 6.86 -15.84
C ILE A 58 -2.52 7.96 -16.49
N ASP A 59 -2.55 9.15 -15.91
CA ASP A 59 -1.63 10.23 -16.28
C ASP A 59 -0.22 9.91 -15.78
N LEU A 60 0.48 9.08 -16.55
CA LEU A 60 1.85 8.68 -16.27
C LEU A 60 2.83 9.84 -16.37
N GLU A 61 2.51 10.87 -17.18
CA GLU A 61 3.35 12.06 -17.29
C GLU A 61 3.31 12.85 -15.98
N ASN A 62 2.12 13.11 -15.44
CA ASN A 62 1.97 13.75 -14.15
C ASN A 62 2.61 12.94 -13.01
N LEU A 63 2.36 11.63 -12.95
CA LEU A 63 3.01 10.76 -11.96
C LEU A 63 4.54 10.76 -12.06
N SER A 64 5.09 10.90 -13.27
CA SER A 64 6.54 10.93 -13.47
C SER A 64 7.21 12.19 -12.93
N ASN A 65 6.45 13.28 -12.75
CA ASN A 65 6.91 14.51 -12.12
C ASN A 65 6.91 14.45 -10.59
N SER A 66 6.23 13.44 -10.01
CA SER A 66 6.17 13.27 -8.57
C SER A 66 7.55 12.97 -7.97
N PRO A 67 7.89 13.51 -6.78
CA PRO A 67 9.08 13.07 -6.05
C PRO A 67 9.06 11.57 -5.70
N LEU A 68 7.89 10.91 -5.78
CA LEU A 68 7.76 9.47 -5.61
C LEU A 68 7.95 8.65 -6.88
N ALA A 69 8.12 9.24 -8.07
CA ALA A 69 8.10 8.53 -9.35
C ALA A 69 8.95 7.25 -9.37
N SER A 70 10.19 7.32 -8.87
CA SER A 70 11.12 6.17 -8.82
C SER A 70 10.74 5.08 -7.81
N ARG A 71 9.84 5.40 -6.88
CA ARG A 71 9.34 4.52 -5.82
C ARG A 71 7.94 3.98 -6.10
N LEU A 72 7.27 4.47 -7.14
CA LEU A 72 5.97 3.96 -7.54
C LEU A 72 6.10 2.59 -8.25
N CYS A 73 5.07 1.77 -8.11
CA CYS A 73 4.89 0.52 -8.84
C CYS A 73 3.43 0.16 -8.98
N PHE A 74 3.10 -0.73 -9.91
CA PHE A 74 1.74 -1.28 -10.02
C PHE A 74 1.69 -2.71 -9.51
N ILE A 75 0.72 -2.99 -8.64
CA ILE A 75 0.51 -4.30 -8.04
C ILE A 75 -0.76 -4.90 -8.64
N PRO A 76 -0.66 -5.95 -9.46
CA PRO A 76 -1.83 -6.67 -9.95
C PRO A 76 -2.60 -7.28 -8.78
N TYR A 77 -3.93 -7.15 -8.79
CA TYR A 77 -4.79 -7.77 -7.82
C TYR A 77 -6.05 -8.36 -8.45
N SER A 78 -6.62 -9.34 -7.73
CA SER A 78 -7.92 -9.92 -8.00
C SER A 78 -8.69 -10.05 -6.69
N SER A 79 -9.97 -9.69 -6.69
CA SER A 79 -10.90 -9.85 -5.57
C SER A 79 -12.21 -10.50 -6.04
N LEU A 80 -13.08 -10.88 -5.11
CA LEU A 80 -14.38 -11.50 -5.43
C LEU A 80 -15.27 -10.61 -6.32
N GLY A 81 -15.14 -9.28 -6.21
CA GLY A 81 -15.84 -8.32 -7.06
C GLY A 81 -15.06 -7.88 -8.29
N ARG A 82 -13.74 -8.12 -8.34
CA ARG A 82 -12.85 -7.53 -9.36
C ARG A 82 -11.82 -8.53 -9.85
N LYS A 83 -12.03 -9.10 -11.03
CA LYS A 83 -11.22 -10.23 -11.51
C LYS A 83 -9.81 -9.85 -11.96
N LYS A 84 -9.60 -8.61 -12.39
CA LYS A 84 -8.30 -8.11 -12.84
C LYS A 84 -8.27 -6.62 -12.52
N GLY A 85 -7.27 -6.17 -11.78
CA GLY A 85 -7.12 -4.80 -11.28
C GLY A 85 -5.67 -4.49 -10.96
N PHE A 86 -5.34 -3.23 -10.79
CA PHE A 86 -4.04 -2.79 -10.26
C PHE A 86 -4.25 -1.85 -9.07
N LEU A 87 -3.35 -1.96 -8.09
CA LEU A 87 -3.16 -0.97 -7.05
C LEU A 87 -1.88 -0.19 -7.35
N LEU A 88 -1.88 1.11 -7.06
CA LEU A 88 -0.65 1.90 -7.02
C LEU A 88 0.08 1.59 -5.72
N GLY A 89 1.32 1.13 -5.84
CA GLY A 89 2.21 0.83 -4.73
C GLY A 89 3.29 1.90 -4.57
N ILE A 90 3.67 2.19 -3.33
CA ILE A 90 4.82 3.01 -2.98
C ILE A 90 5.84 2.11 -2.28
N ARG A 91 7.10 2.16 -2.72
CA ARG A 91 8.25 1.52 -2.04
C ARG A 91 8.78 2.47 -0.94
N PRO A 92 8.42 2.25 0.33
CA PRO A 92 8.85 3.11 1.43
C PRO A 92 10.35 2.97 1.70
N GLU A 93 10.93 3.93 2.41
CA GLU A 93 12.30 3.77 2.94
C GLU A 93 12.35 2.74 4.07
N GLU A 94 11.29 2.67 4.87
CA GLU A 94 11.22 1.82 6.05
C GLU A 94 9.77 1.47 6.38
N VAL A 95 9.55 0.21 6.77
CA VAL A 95 8.28 -0.28 7.32
C VAL A 95 8.57 -0.84 8.70
N LYS A 96 7.75 -0.46 9.68
CA LYS A 96 7.73 -1.04 11.02
C LYS A 96 6.32 -1.51 11.31
N VAL A 97 6.21 -2.67 11.93
CA VAL A 97 4.96 -3.23 12.44
C VAL A 97 5.17 -3.44 13.94
N TRP A 98 4.12 -3.26 14.75
CA TRP A 98 4.17 -3.54 16.17
C TRP A 98 2.78 -3.93 16.65
N ASP A 99 2.71 -4.76 17.68
CA ASP A 99 1.46 -5.08 18.35
C ASP A 99 1.24 -4.18 19.58
N LYS A 100 0.18 -4.46 20.34
CA LYS A 100 -0.24 -3.70 21.53
C LYS A 100 0.64 -3.93 22.77
N ASP A 101 1.41 -5.01 22.80
CA ASP A 101 2.19 -5.47 23.95
C ASP A 101 3.69 -5.11 23.83
N GLY A 102 4.12 -4.58 22.67
CA GLY A 102 5.47 -4.09 22.40
C GLY A 102 6.00 -4.60 21.07
N GLU A 103 7.01 -3.94 20.49
CA GLU A 103 7.49 -4.15 19.12
C GLU A 103 7.66 -5.61 18.68
N VAL A 104 6.98 -5.99 17.60
CA VAL A 104 7.45 -7.04 16.68
C VAL A 104 8.05 -6.30 15.49
N GLU A 105 9.27 -5.80 15.64
CA GLU A 105 9.95 -5.03 14.59
C GLU A 105 10.22 -5.95 13.39
N ILE A 106 9.26 -6.04 12.47
CA ILE A 106 9.50 -6.61 11.16
C ILE A 106 10.25 -5.54 10.37
N MET A 107 11.59 -5.61 10.41
CA MET A 107 12.47 -4.92 9.45
C MET A 107 12.42 -5.67 8.11
N GLY A 108 11.29 -5.59 7.43
CA GLY A 108 11.06 -6.25 6.15
C GLY A 108 10.93 -5.24 5.01
N LYS A 109 11.22 -5.69 3.79
CA LYS A 109 10.83 -4.94 2.59
C LYS A 109 9.37 -5.26 2.27
N ALA A 110 8.52 -4.25 2.37
CA ALA A 110 7.11 -4.35 2.00
C ALA A 110 6.73 -3.11 1.20
N VAL A 111 5.83 -3.30 0.24
CA VAL A 111 5.27 -2.20 -0.55
C VAL A 111 3.96 -1.74 0.07
N ILE A 112 3.73 -0.43 0.09
CA ILE A 112 2.46 0.16 0.52
C ILE A 112 1.55 0.26 -0.70
N ALA A 113 0.56 -0.64 -0.81
CA ALA A 113 -0.43 -0.65 -1.88
C ALA A 113 -1.64 0.20 -1.50
N LEU A 114 -1.93 1.24 -2.28
CA LEU A 114 -2.97 2.21 -1.96
C LEU A 114 -4.33 1.75 -2.50
N CYS A 115 -5.32 1.70 -1.62
CA CYS A 115 -6.72 1.46 -2.00
C CYS A 115 -7.61 2.65 -1.64
N ARG A 116 -8.68 2.83 -2.40
CA ARG A 116 -9.72 3.84 -2.14
C ARG A 116 -10.79 3.36 -1.18
N GLU A 117 -11.16 2.08 -1.33
CA GLU A 117 -12.29 1.51 -0.63
C GLU A 117 -12.00 1.40 0.87
N ALA A 118 -12.94 1.87 1.67
CA ALA A 118 -12.95 1.56 3.09
C ALA A 118 -13.14 0.06 3.29
N PHE A 119 -12.44 -0.52 4.26
CA PHE A 119 -12.61 -1.94 4.56
C PHE A 119 -13.98 -2.18 5.20
N ALA A 120 -14.69 -3.19 4.72
CA ALA A 120 -16.04 -3.48 5.17
C ALA A 120 -16.07 -3.76 6.69
N GLY A 121 -16.90 -2.99 7.40
CA GLY A 121 -17.36 -3.32 8.74
C GLY A 121 -16.58 -2.75 9.93
N LYS A 122 -15.49 -1.99 9.78
CA LYS A 122 -14.81 -1.39 10.95
C LYS A 122 -14.05 -0.10 10.62
N ASN A 123 -14.37 0.99 11.33
CA ASN A 123 -13.52 2.18 11.49
C ASN A 123 -12.25 1.90 12.33
N ASP A 124 -11.99 0.64 12.71
CA ASP A 124 -10.92 0.30 13.67
C ASP A 124 -9.54 0.11 13.01
N TYR A 125 -9.48 -0.06 11.68
CA TYR A 125 -8.24 -0.28 10.95
C TYR A 125 -8.29 0.31 9.52
N GLN A 126 -7.12 0.75 9.06
CA GLN A 126 -6.88 1.39 7.75
C GLN A 126 -5.83 0.67 6.92
N ALA A 127 -5.30 -0.47 7.42
CA ALA A 127 -4.38 -1.32 6.68
C ALA A 127 -4.70 -2.83 6.78
N LEU A 128 -4.40 -3.57 5.72
CA LEU A 128 -4.42 -5.04 5.66
C LEU A 128 -2.99 -5.56 5.51
N LEU A 129 -2.49 -6.21 6.55
CA LEU A 129 -1.16 -6.80 6.57
C LEU A 129 -1.23 -8.23 5.98
N PRO A 130 -0.42 -8.57 4.98
CA PRO A 130 -0.34 -9.94 4.50
C PRO A 130 0.36 -10.83 5.54
N PRO A 131 -0.05 -12.10 5.70
CA PRO A 131 0.58 -13.01 6.67
C PRO A 131 2.05 -13.27 6.36
N ALA A 132 2.47 -13.06 5.11
CA ALA A 132 3.85 -13.17 4.67
C ALA A 132 4.81 -12.24 5.42
N LEU A 133 4.33 -11.17 6.05
CA LEU A 133 5.15 -10.31 6.91
C LEU A 133 5.54 -10.97 8.23
N LEU A 134 4.73 -11.94 8.69
CA LEU A 134 4.91 -12.61 9.97
C LEU A 134 5.77 -13.87 9.86
N VAL A 135 6.22 -14.21 8.64
CA VAL A 135 7.06 -15.38 8.43
C VAL A 135 8.48 -14.96 8.75
N ASP A 136 8.97 -15.44 9.89
CA ASP A 136 10.30 -15.16 10.41
C ASP A 136 11.37 -15.19 9.32
N SER A 137 12.23 -14.16 9.32
CA SER A 137 13.52 -14.21 8.63
C SER A 137 14.34 -15.30 9.31
N THR A 138 14.19 -16.53 8.85
CA THR A 138 14.95 -17.68 9.33
C THR A 138 16.38 -17.62 8.78
#